data_AF-A0A820J975-F1
#
_entry.id   AF-A0A820J975-F1
#
_cell.length_a   1.000
_cell.length_b   1.000
_cell.length_c   1.000
_cell.angle_alpha   90.00
_cell.angle_beta   90.00
_cell.angle_gamma   90.00
#
_symmetry.space_group_name_H-M   'P 1'
#
loop_
_entity.id
_entity.type
_entity.pdbx_description
1 polymer ?
#
loop_
_entity_poly.entity_id
_entity_poly.type
_entity_poly.pdbx_seq_one_letter_code
_entity_poly.pdbx_strand_id
1 'polypeptide(L)' 'YPDLSTPFVLTTDASGIGIGGILRQDTPNGTKINYFKSRVLDDTERK' A
#
# COMPACT_ATOMS: atom_id res chain seq x y z
N TYR A 1 -4.55 15.54 -5.43
CA TYR A 1 -5.41 14.33 -5.54
C TYR A 1 -4.75 13.31 -6.46
N PRO A 2 -5.05 12.00 -6.31
CA PRO A 2 -4.59 10.96 -7.24
C PRO A 2 -5.26 11.15 -8.60
N ASP A 3 -4.57 10.74 -9.66
CA ASP A 3 -5.09 10.80 -11.03
C ASP A 3 -5.74 9.46 -11.39
N LEU A 4 -7.05 9.43 -11.61
CA LEU A 4 -7.77 8.18 -11.86
C LEU A 4 -7.45 7.54 -13.23
N SER A 5 -6.81 8.26 -14.14
CA SER A 5 -6.37 7.74 -15.43
C SER A 5 -5.01 7.03 -15.38
N THR A 6 -4.23 7.26 -14.32
CA THR A 6 -2.94 6.62 -14.10
C THR A 6 -3.12 5.34 -13.27
N PRO A 7 -2.50 4.20 -13.64
CA PRO A 7 -2.60 2.97 -12.86
C PRO A 7 -2.10 3.13 -11.43
N PHE A 8 -2.84 2.57 -10.48
CA PHE A 8 -2.39 2.46 -9.10
C PHE A 8 -1.55 1.21 -8.92
N VAL A 9 -0.45 1.35 -8.17
CA VAL A 9 0.38 0.24 -7.71
C VAL A 9 0.25 0.14 -6.20
N LEU A 10 -0.20 -1.01 -5.72
CA LEU A 10 -0.23 -1.34 -4.31
C LEU A 10 0.99 -2.21 -4.00
N THR A 11 1.84 -1.74 -3.08
CA THR A 11 2.97 -2.52 -2.56
C THR A 11 2.70 -2.79 -1.09
N THR A 12 2.75 -4.06 -0.70
CA THR A 12 2.49 -4.51 0.67
C THR A 12 3.68 -5.27 1.22
N ASP A 13 3.88 -5.14 2.53
CA ASP A 13 4.83 -5.95 3.30
C ASP A 13 4.14 -6.41 4.59
N ALA A 14 4.46 -7.61 5.03
CA ALA A 14 3.85 -8.24 6.19
C ALA A 14 4.88 -8.94 7.06
N SER A 15 4.65 -8.85 8.37
CA SER A 15 5.31 -9.66 9.38
C SER A 15 4.30 -10.59 10.04
N GLY A 16 4.75 -11.46 10.95
CA GLY A 16 3.85 -12.28 11.77
C GLY A 16 2.93 -11.49 12.73
N ILE A 17 3.04 -10.15 12.80
CA ILE A 17 2.25 -9.31 13.72
C ILE A 17 1.30 -8.38 12.95
N GLY A 18 1.71 -7.87 11.80
CA GLY A 18 1.01 -6.80 11.11
C GLY A 18 1.35 -6.73 9.64
N ILE A 19 0.44 -6.13 8.88
CA ILE A 19 0.58 -5.86 7.46
C ILE A 19 0.56 -4.34 7.22
N GLY A 20 1.45 -3.89 6.35
CA GLY A 20 1.55 -2.53 5.86
C GLY A 20 1.47 -2.49 4.34
N GLY A 21 1.06 -1.35 3.80
CA GLY A 21 1.06 -1.13 2.38
C GLY A 21 1.07 0.34 1.99
N ILE A 22 1.63 0.59 0.81
CA ILE A 22 1.65 1.89 0.16
C ILE A 22 0.86 1.81 -1.15
N LEU A 23 -0.02 2.78 -1.36
CA LEU A 23 -0.67 3.00 -2.64
C LEU A 23 0.09 4.09 -3.37
N ARG A 24 0.70 3.77 -4.50
CA ARG A 24 1.51 4.70 -5.29
C ARG A 24 1.05 4.74 -6.75
N GLN A 25 1.46 5.78 -7.46
CA GLN A 25 1.30 5.93 -8.90
C GLN A 25 2.64 6.35 -9.49
N ASP A 26 3.07 5.69 -10.55
CA ASP A 26 4.26 6.09 -11.29
C ASP A 26 3.88 7.11 -12.36
N THR A 27 4.45 8.29 -12.26
CA THR A 27 4.18 9.43 -13.15
C THR A 27 5.45 9.79 -13.91
N PRO A 28 5.36 10.60 -15.00
CA PRO A 28 6.55 11.12 -15.67
C PRO A 28 7.51 11.89 -14.76
N ASN A 29 6.99 12.44 -13.65
CA ASN A 29 7.77 13.20 -12.67
C ASN A 29 8.30 12.32 -11.51
N GLY A 30 8.18 10.99 -11.63
CA GLY A 30 8.57 10.01 -10.62
C GLY A 30 7.38 9.37 -9.90
N THR A 31 7.70 8.63 -8.84
CA THR A 31 6.72 7.89 -8.05
C THR A 31 6.04 8.81 -7.04
N LYS A 32 4.71 8.88 -7.12
CA LYS A 32 3.87 9.60 -6.17
C LYS A 32 3.25 8.61 -5.19
N ILE A 33 3.46 8.84 -3.90
CA ILE A 33 2.74 8.09 -2.86
C ILE A 33 1.39 8.76 -2.61
N ASN A 34 0.31 8.02 -2.80
CA ASN A 34 -1.05 8.51 -2.62
C ASN A 34 -1.61 8.19 -1.22
N TYR A 35 -1.23 7.04 -0.65
CA TYR A 35 -1.73 6.64 0.66
C TYR A 35 -0.82 5.62 1.35
N PHE A 36 -0.83 5.64 2.68
CA PHE A 36 -0.21 4.64 3.55
C PHE A 36 -1.30 3.99 4.40
N LYS A 37 -1.29 2.66 4.49
CA LYS A 37 -2.17 1.91 5.39
C LYS A 37 -1.40 0.81 6.10
N SER A 38 -1.68 0.64 7.38
CA SER A 38 -1.25 -0.52 8.14
C SER A 38 -2.37 -1.01 9.06
N ARG A 39 -2.28 -2.27 9.45
CA ARG A 39 -3.09 -2.86 10.52
C ARG A 39 -2.37 -4.03 11.16
N VAL A 40 -2.73 -4.30 12.41
CA VAL A 40 -2.35 -5.51 13.12
C VAL A 40 -3.16 -6.69 12.55
N LEU A 41 -2.52 -7.85 12.41
CA LEU A 41 -3.18 -9.08 12.03
C LEU A 41 -4.08 -9.56 13.17
N ASP A 42 -5.26 -10.06 12.83
CA ASP A 42 -6.11 -10.74 13.82
C ASP A 42 -5.60 -12.17 14.11
N ASP A 43 -6.21 -12.84 15.08
CA ASP A 43 -5.77 -14.16 15.54
C ASP A 43 -5.95 -15.28 14.48
N THR A 44 -6.80 -15.06 13.48
CA THR A 44 -6.98 -15.99 12.35
C THR A 44 -5.86 -15.82 11.33
N GLU A 45 -5.37 -14.58 11.15
CA GLU A 45 -4.35 -14.21 10.17
C GLU A 45 -2.91 -14.45 10.63
N ARG A 46 -2.68 -14.69 11.93
CA ARG A 46 -1.36 -14.97 12.51
C ARG A 46 -0.93 -16.44 12.46
N LYS A 47 -1.77 -17.32 11.90
CA LYS A 47 -1.58 -18.78 11.91
C LYS A 47 -0.84 -19.30 10.70
#